data_AF-A0A8T2KT48-F1
#
_entry.id   AF-A0A8T2KT48-F1
#
_cell.length_a   1.000
_cell.length_b   1.000
_cell.length_c   1.000
_cell.angle_alpha   90.00
_cell.angle_beta   90.00
_cell.angle_gamma   90.00
#
_symmetry.space_group_name_H-M   'P 1'
#
loop_
_entity.id
_entity.type
_entity.pdbx_description
1 polymer ?
#
loop_
_entity_poly.entity_id
_entity_poly.type
_entity_poly.pdbx_seq_one_letter_code
_entity_poly.pdbx_strand_id
1 'polypeptide(L)'
;MKAPRPQVKKSAALSRGKARLRAHAALIYRFRRETQSTDAAVVQRTLRGPTPFLLRRVSQEAARLSALNRRPVITQREVVAALEQLRRRRSATLMAGA
;
A
#
# COMPACT_ATOMS: atom_id res chain seq x y z
N MET A 1 29.09 57.29 15.63
CA MET A 1 28.14 56.40 16.33
C MET A 1 27.80 55.22 15.43
N LYS A 2 27.96 53.97 15.91
CA LYS A 2 27.77 52.74 15.10
C LYS A 2 26.36 52.21 15.38
N ALA A 3 25.50 52.12 14.38
CA ALA A 3 24.11 51.68 14.56
C ALA A 3 24.04 50.19 14.97
N PRO A 4 23.13 49.80 15.89
CA PRO A 4 22.96 48.41 16.27
C PRO A 4 22.35 47.62 15.10
N ARG A 5 23.01 46.53 14.70
CA ARG A 5 22.48 45.63 13.66
C ARG A 5 21.27 44.88 14.22
N PRO A 6 20.17 44.73 13.46
CA PRO A 6 19.03 43.95 13.90
C PRO A 6 19.45 42.48 14.02
N GLN A 7 19.30 41.91 15.22
CA GLN A 7 19.44 40.48 15.42
C GLN A 7 18.31 39.78 14.67
N VAL A 8 18.65 39.18 13.52
CA VAL A 8 17.72 38.34 12.77
C VAL A 8 17.42 37.12 13.63
N LYS A 9 16.25 37.12 14.29
CA LYS A 9 15.71 35.95 14.98
C LYS A 9 15.56 34.84 13.95
N LYS A 10 16.55 33.94 13.86
CA LYS A 10 16.53 32.77 12.98
C LYS A 10 15.31 31.94 13.40
N SER A 11 14.26 32.04 12.59
CA SER A 11 12.92 31.57 12.92
C SER A 11 12.93 30.07 13.19
N ALA A 12 12.27 29.66 14.29
CA ALA A 12 12.04 28.27 14.64
C ALA A 12 11.35 27.44 13.51
N ALA A 13 10.80 28.11 12.49
CA ALA A 13 10.29 27.48 11.28
C ALA A 13 11.38 26.77 10.47
N LEU A 14 12.60 27.34 10.36
CA LEU A 14 13.72 26.73 9.64
C LEU A 14 14.26 25.49 10.36
N SER A 15 14.20 25.45 11.71
CA SER A 15 14.60 24.27 12.48
C SER A 15 13.57 23.14 12.36
N ARG A 16 12.26 23.46 12.32
CA ARG A 16 11.19 22.49 12.06
C ARG A 16 11.29 21.86 10.68
N GLY A 17 11.65 22.62 9.64
CA GLY A 17 11.86 22.09 8.29
C GLY A 17 13.01 21.07 8.23
N LYS A 18 14.14 21.37 8.89
CA LYS A 18 15.28 20.44 8.98
C LYS A 18 14.94 19.21 9.83
N ALA A 19 14.17 19.37 10.90
CA ALA A 19 13.69 18.25 11.71
C ALA A 19 12.77 17.32 10.90
N ARG A 20 11.86 17.87 10.10
CA ARG A 20 10.99 17.10 9.20
C ARG A 20 11.78 16.36 8.13
N LEU A 21 12.78 17.00 7.54
CA LEU A 21 13.66 16.36 6.54
C LEU A 21 14.46 15.20 7.16
N ARG A 22 14.99 15.37 8.38
CA ARG A 22 15.69 14.31 9.12
C ARG A 22 14.77 13.15 9.51
N ALA A 23 13.56 13.45 9.98
CA ALA A 23 12.55 12.44 10.30
C ALA A 23 12.15 11.64 9.05
N HIS A 24 11.95 12.32 7.92
CA HIS A 24 11.65 11.70 6.64
C HIS A 24 12.79 10.82 6.13
N ALA A 25 14.04 11.31 6.19
CA ALA A 25 15.22 10.53 5.82
C ALA A 25 15.38 9.27 6.68
N ALA A 26 15.10 9.36 7.99
CA ALA A 26 15.14 8.22 8.90
C ALA A 26 14.08 7.15 8.54
N LEU A 27 12.87 7.56 8.15
CA LEU A 27 11.84 6.64 7.68
C LEU A 27 12.22 5.94 6.38
N ILE A 28 12.76 6.68 5.41
CA ILE A 28 13.26 6.08 4.14
C ILE A 28 14.35 5.06 4.43
N TYR A 29 15.32 5.41 5.30
CA TYR A 29 16.41 4.52 5.65
C TYR A 29 15.91 3.25 6.36
N ARG A 30 14.99 3.41 7.32
CA ARG A 30 14.38 2.28 8.03
C ARG A 30 13.61 1.36 7.08
N PHE A 31 12.78 1.94 6.21
CA PHE A 31 12.04 1.19 5.19
C PHE A 31 12.97 0.43 4.25
N ARG A 32 14.05 1.08 3.79
CA ARG A 32 15.06 0.46 2.93
C ARG A 32 15.81 -0.68 3.64
N ARG A 33 16.14 -0.50 4.93
CA ARG A 33 16.80 -1.53 5.74
C ARG A 33 15.89 -2.74 5.97
N GLU A 34 14.62 -2.51 6.30
CA GLU A 34 13.64 -3.58 6.52
C GLU A 34 13.37 -4.37 5.22
N THR A 35 13.29 -3.69 4.07
CA THR A 35 13.06 -4.31 2.76
C THR A 35 14.29 -5.03 2.19
N GLN A 36 15.51 -4.52 2.42
CA GLN A 36 16.74 -5.18 1.95
C GLN A 36 17.09 -6.45 2.74
N SER A 37 16.61 -6.59 3.99
CA SER A 37 16.95 -7.71 4.87
C SER A 37 16.19 -8.99 4.54
N THR A 38 15.05 -8.92 3.84
CA THR A 38 14.17 -10.08 3.66
C THR A 38 13.97 -10.53 2.21
N ASP A 39 14.03 -9.66 1.20
CA ASP A 39 12.97 -9.88 0.21
C ASP A 39 13.24 -9.42 -1.23
N ALA A 40 14.47 -9.23 -1.71
CA ALA A 40 14.68 -8.83 -3.11
C ALA A 40 14.10 -9.84 -4.14
N ALA A 41 14.15 -11.14 -3.85
CA ALA A 41 13.61 -12.19 -4.72
C ALA A 41 12.11 -12.50 -4.46
N VAL A 42 11.64 -12.34 -3.23
CA VAL A 42 10.23 -12.57 -2.85
C VAL A 42 9.38 -11.37 -3.24
N VAL A 43 9.88 -10.15 -3.07
CA VAL A 43 9.25 -8.90 -3.51
C VAL A 43 9.11 -8.87 -5.02
N GLN A 44 10.05 -9.39 -5.81
CA GLN A 44 9.84 -9.48 -7.27
C GLN A 44 8.76 -10.51 -7.66
N ARG A 45 8.55 -11.56 -6.87
CA ARG A 45 7.44 -12.51 -7.06
C ARG A 45 6.08 -11.92 -6.65
N THR A 46 6.05 -11.02 -5.67
CA THR A 46 4.83 -10.30 -5.24
C THR A 46 4.58 -8.97 -5.98
N LEU A 47 5.60 -8.37 -6.60
CA LEU A 47 5.53 -7.12 -7.40
C LEU A 47 4.91 -7.29 -8.78
N ARG A 48 4.63 -8.53 -9.22
CA ARG A 48 3.48 -8.71 -10.11
C ARG A 48 2.23 -8.46 -9.28
N GLY A 49 1.96 -7.17 -9.03
CA GLY A 49 0.71 -6.71 -8.45
C GLY A 49 -0.46 -7.38 -9.18
N PRO A 50 -1.64 -7.49 -8.52
CA PRO A 50 -2.76 -8.19 -9.10
C PRO A 50 -2.99 -7.65 -10.50
N THR A 51 -2.91 -8.53 -11.50
CA THR A 51 -3.07 -8.13 -12.90
C THR A 51 -4.38 -7.34 -13.01
N PRO A 52 -4.46 -6.31 -13.87
CA PRO A 52 -5.67 -5.51 -14.01
C PRO A 52 -6.92 -6.38 -14.27
N PHE A 53 -6.73 -7.52 -14.93
CA PHE A 53 -7.74 -8.56 -15.08
C PHE A 53 -8.21 -9.17 -13.75
N LEU A 54 -7.28 -9.55 -12.87
CA LEU A 54 -7.60 -10.10 -11.55
C LEU A 54 -8.30 -9.06 -10.69
N LEU A 55 -7.83 -7.81 -10.69
CA LEU A 55 -8.49 -6.72 -9.97
C LEU A 55 -9.95 -6.54 -10.43
N ARG A 56 -10.19 -6.52 -11.74
CA ARG A 56 -11.54 -6.40 -12.30
C ARG A 56 -12.45 -7.57 -11.91
N ARG A 57 -11.93 -8.80 -11.93
CA ARG A 57 -12.68 -9.99 -11.52
C ARG A 57 -13.01 -9.97 -10.03
N VAL A 58 -12.05 -9.62 -9.19
CA VAL A 58 -12.22 -9.55 -7.73
C VAL A 58 -13.22 -8.45 -7.38
N SER A 59 -13.12 -7.27 -8.01
CA SER A 59 -14.05 -6.17 -7.73
C SER A 59 -15.48 -6.49 -8.17
N GLN A 60 -15.67 -7.14 -9.32
CA GLN A 60 -16.98 -7.60 -9.77
C GLN A 60 -17.61 -8.62 -8.80
N GLU A 61 -16.84 -9.61 -8.36
CA GLU A 61 -17.34 -10.60 -7.40
C GLU A 61 -17.59 -10.01 -6.01
N ALA A 62 -16.72 -9.11 -5.54
CA ALA A 62 -16.93 -8.42 -4.28
C ALA A 62 -18.18 -7.52 -4.32
N ALA A 63 -18.43 -6.83 -5.43
CA ALA A 63 -19.65 -6.06 -5.64
C ALA A 63 -20.89 -6.96 -5.65
N ARG A 64 -20.83 -8.12 -6.32
CA ARG A 64 -21.91 -9.11 -6.33
C ARG A 64 -22.20 -9.63 -4.92
N LEU A 65 -21.17 -9.97 -4.14
CA LEU A 65 -21.31 -10.43 -2.76
C LEU A 65 -21.91 -9.35 -1.86
N SER A 66 -21.47 -8.09 -2.01
CA SER A 66 -22.04 -6.95 -1.27
C SER A 66 -23.52 -6.76 -1.60
N ALA A 67 -23.90 -6.83 -2.88
CA ALA A 67 -25.28 -6.72 -3.33
C ALA A 67 -26.16 -7.85 -2.78
N LEU A 68 -25.67 -9.09 -2.80
CA LEU A 68 -26.38 -10.24 -2.23
C LEU A 68 -26.61 -10.08 -0.72
N ASN A 69 -25.62 -9.55 -0.01
CA ASN A 69 -25.70 -9.28 1.42
C ASN A 69 -26.46 -7.98 1.75
N ARG A 70 -27.02 -7.28 0.75
CA ARG A 70 -27.70 -5.97 0.89
C ARG A 70 -26.84 -4.93 1.62
N ARG A 71 -25.52 -4.99 1.42
CA ARG A 71 -24.57 -4.06 2.01
C ARG A 71 -24.25 -2.95 1.00
N PRO A 72 -24.36 -1.66 1.41
CA PRO A 72 -24.07 -0.53 0.53
C PRO A 72 -22.57 -0.29 0.35
N VAL A 73 -21.72 -0.92 1.16
CA VAL A 73 -20.26 -0.74 1.15
C VAL A 73 -19.58 -2.09 1.02
N ILE A 74 -18.70 -2.20 0.04
CA ILE A 74 -17.81 -3.36 -0.12
C ILE A 74 -16.76 -3.30 0.98
N THR A 75 -16.76 -4.28 1.87
CA THR A 75 -15.79 -4.39 2.97
C THR A 75 -14.69 -5.38 2.62
N GLN A 76 -13.67 -5.44 3.46
CA GLN A 76 -12.58 -6.42 3.33
C GLN A 76 -13.11 -7.87 3.28
N ARG A 77 -14.23 -8.16 3.96
CA ARG A 77 -14.82 -9.50 3.98
C ARG A 77 -15.27 -9.95 2.59
N GLU A 78 -15.94 -9.09 1.83
CA GLU A 78 -16.38 -9.38 0.47
C GLU A 78 -15.18 -9.54 -0.48
N VAL A 79 -14.13 -8.75 -0.30
CA VAL A 79 -12.90 -8.85 -1.12
C VAL A 79 -12.18 -10.18 -0.87
N VAL A 80 -12.03 -10.59 0.40
CA VAL A 80 -11.38 -11.86 0.75
C VAL A 80 -12.22 -13.04 0.25
N ALA A 81 -13.54 -13.02 0.44
CA ALA A 81 -14.43 -14.06 -0.05
C ALA A 81 -14.41 -14.17 -1.59
N ALA A 82 -14.38 -13.04 -2.30
CA ALA A 82 -14.25 -13.01 -3.76
C ALA A 82 -12.92 -13.63 -4.22
N LEU A 83 -11.80 -13.31 -3.55
CA LEU A 83 -10.49 -13.89 -3.83
C LEU A 83 -10.49 -15.41 -3.62
N GLU A 84 -11.07 -15.90 -2.53
CA GLU A 84 -11.16 -17.34 -2.27
C GLU A 84 -12.02 -18.07 -3.31
N GLN A 85 -13.17 -17.50 -3.70
CA GLN A 85 -14.02 -18.08 -4.74
C GLN A 85 -13.30 -18.16 -6.09
N LEU A 86 -12.59 -17.10 -6.47
CA LEU A 86 -11.82 -17.07 -7.72
C LEU A 86 -10.64 -18.06 -7.70
N ARG A 87 -9.97 -18.23 -6.56
CA ARG A 87 -8.92 -19.25 -6.38
C ARG A 87 -9.49 -20.65 -6.54
N ARG A 88 -10.61 -20.96 -5.88
CA ARG A 88 -11.27 -22.28 -5.97
C ARG A 88 -11.71 -22.60 -7.40
N ARG A 89 -12.31 -21.64 -8.11
CA ARG A 89 -12.71 -21.82 -9.51
C ARG A 89 -11.52 -22.11 -10.42
N ARG A 90 -10.40 -21.42 -10.22
CA ARG A 90 -9.15 -21.67 -10.98
C ARG A 90 -8.60 -23.07 -10.72
N SER A 91 -8.65 -23.53 -9.47
CA SER A 91 -8.23 -24.89 -9.12
C SER A 91 -9.18 -25.96 -9.66
N ALA A 92 -10.49 -25.70 -9.72
CA ALA A 92 -11.47 -26.62 -10.28
C ALA A 92 -11.31 -26.79 -11.80
N THR A 93 -11.03 -25.71 -12.53
CA THR A 93 -10.76 -25.80 -13.99
C THR A 93 -9.49 -26.60 -14.33
N LEU A 94 -8.53 -26.71 -13.41
CA LEU A 94 -7.32 -27.52 -13.61
C LEU A 94 -7.57 -29.03 -13.40
N MET A 95 -8.66 -29.41 -12.73
CA MET A 95 -9.01 -30.80 -12.44
C MET A 95 -10.09 -31.37 -13.37
N ALA A 96 -10.76 -30.53 -14.16
CA ALA A 96 -11.81 -30.91 -15.10
C ALA A 96 -11.32 -31.09 -16.55
N GLY A 97 -10.00 -31.00 -16.78
CA GLY A 97 -9.38 -31.03 -18.11
C GLY A 97 -8.26 -32.06 -18.25
N ALA A 98 -8.31 -33.16 -17.49
CA ALA A 98 -7.43 -34.33 -17.64
C ALA A 98 -8.27 -35.55 -18.00
#